data_AF-A0A5K1EM16-F1
#
_entry.id   AF-A0A5K1EM16-F1
#
_cell.length_a   1.000
_cell.length_b   1.000
_cell.length_c   1.000
_cell.angle_alpha   90.00
_cell.angle_beta   90.00
_cell.angle_gamma   90.00
#
_symmetry.space_group_name_H-M   'P 1'
#
loop_
_entity.id
_entity.type
_entity.pdbx_description
1 polymer ?
#
loop_
_entity_poly.entity_id
_entity_poly.type
_entity_poly.pdbx_seq_one_letter_code
_entity_poly.pdbx_strand_id
1 'polypeptide(L)'
;VPFALFGGSGNYASALFIAASKANALDKVEAELLDVVAASKKSPIFSQFIKDLSVPGKTRQKAVEVIFSEAGFSNVTKNFL
;
A
#
# COMPACT_ATOMS: atom_id res chain seq x y z
N VAL A 1 -4.85 10.83 20.88
CA VAL A 1 -3.66 9.95 20.94
C VAL A 1 -4.03 8.68 20.18
N PRO A 2 -3.25 8.25 19.18
CA PRO A 2 -3.57 7.05 18.40
C PRO A 2 -3.59 5.81 19.31
N PHE A 3 -4.53 4.91 19.05
CA PHE A 3 -4.66 3.65 19.79
C PHE A 3 -3.45 2.76 19.53
N ALA A 4 -2.85 2.20 20.59
CA ALA A 4 -1.71 1.31 20.42
C ALA A 4 -2.16 -0.01 19.80
N LEU A 5 -1.75 -0.25 18.55
CA LEU A 5 -1.95 -1.51 17.86
C LEU A 5 -0.67 -2.35 17.98
N PHE A 6 -0.85 -3.66 18.21
CA PHE A 6 0.26 -4.58 18.43
C PHE A 6 0.31 -5.65 17.33
N GLY A 7 1.47 -6.29 17.16
CA GLY A 7 1.73 -7.30 16.14
C GLY A 7 2.22 -6.73 14.82
N GLY A 8 2.56 -7.59 13.86
CA GLY A 8 3.15 -7.17 12.58
C GLY A 8 2.30 -6.15 11.83
N SER A 9 1.02 -6.47 11.60
CA SER A 9 0.06 -5.57 10.95
C SER A 9 -0.17 -4.28 11.75
N GLY A 10 -0.28 -4.36 13.08
CA GLY A 10 -0.45 -3.19 13.96
C GLY A 10 0.75 -2.24 13.90
N ASN A 11 1.97 -2.78 13.86
CA ASN A 11 3.20 -2.00 13.73
C ASN A 11 3.27 -1.28 12.38
N TYR A 12 2.94 -1.97 11.27
CA TYR A 12 2.88 -1.35 9.94
C TYR A 12 1.81 -0.26 9.87
N ALA A 13 0.60 -0.52 10.38
CA ALA A 13 -0.48 0.46 10.41
C ALA A 13 -0.11 1.71 11.23
N SER A 14 0.52 1.52 12.40
CA SER A 14 0.97 2.62 13.24
C SER A 14 2.06 3.46 12.56
N ALA A 15 3.04 2.80 11.93
CA ALA A 15 4.11 3.48 11.19
C ALA A 15 3.55 4.29 10.00
N LEU A 16 2.62 3.70 9.24
CA LEU A 16 1.98 4.38 8.11
C LEU A 16 1.14 5.58 8.58
N PHE A 17 0.37 5.43 9.65
CA PHE A 17 -0.40 6.52 10.22
C PHE A 17 0.50 7.69 10.64
N ILE A 18 1.62 7.42 11.30
CA ILE A 18 2.59 8.45 11.70
C ILE A 18 3.18 9.13 10.46
N ALA A 19 3.57 8.39 9.43
CA ALA A 19 4.14 8.95 8.20
C ALA A 19 3.13 9.82 7.43
N ALA A 20 1.90 9.32 7.27
CA ALA A 20 0.82 10.03 6.59
C ALA A 20 0.36 11.28 7.35
N SER A 21 0.30 11.20 8.69
CA SER A 21 0.00 12.35 9.56
C SER A 21 1.06 13.44 9.44
N LYS A 22 2.35 13.08 9.47
CA LYS A 22 3.47 14.02 9.28
C LYS A 22 3.45 14.69 7.91
N ALA A 23 2.97 13.98 6.89
CA ALA A 23 2.85 14.47 5.52
C ALA A 23 1.53 15.22 5.24
N ASN A 24 0.64 15.38 6.24
CA ASN A 24 -0.72 15.93 6.06
C ASN A 24 -1.51 15.24 4.93
N ALA A 25 -1.34 13.93 4.79
CA ALA A 25 -1.88 13.14 3.67
C ALA A 25 -2.77 11.97 4.12
N LEU A 26 -3.34 12.03 5.33
CA LEU A 26 -4.13 10.93 5.91
C LEU A 26 -5.30 10.50 5.03
N ASP A 27 -6.19 11.43 4.66
CA ASP A 27 -7.37 11.14 3.86
C ASP A 27 -7.01 10.56 2.48
N LYS A 28 -5.92 11.07 1.90
CA LYS A 28 -5.40 10.61 0.62
C LYS A 28 -4.86 9.18 0.71
N VAL A 29 -4.05 8.89 1.72
CA VAL A 29 -3.48 7.55 1.95
C VAL A 29 -4.59 6.54 2.24
N GLU A 30 -5.61 6.92 3.01
CA GLU A 30 -6.77 6.05 3.26
C GLU A 30 -7.51 5.68 1.97
N ALA A 31 -7.84 6.67 1.14
CA ALA A 31 -8.50 6.45 -0.15
C ALA A 31 -7.66 5.53 -1.06
N GLU A 32 -6.35 5.77 -1.15
CA GLU A 32 -5.44 4.96 -1.96
C GLU A 32 -5.38 3.49 -1.48
N LEU A 33 -5.37 3.25 -0.16
CA LEU A 33 -5.41 1.88 0.37
C LEU A 33 -6.74 1.17 0.05
N LEU A 34 -7.86 1.89 0.13
CA LEU A 34 -9.17 1.36 -0.24
C LEU A 34 -9.21 1.00 -1.74
N ASP A 35 -8.60 1.83 -2.60
CA ASP A 35 -8.47 1.56 -4.03
C ASP A 35 -7.64 0.31 -4.31
N VAL A 36 -6.53 0.08 -3.61
CA VAL A 36 -5.73 -1.16 -3.75
C VAL A 36 -6.55 -2.38 -3.35
N VAL A 37 -7.28 -2.31 -2.23
CA VAL A 37 -8.14 -3.41 -1.78
C VAL A 37 -9.25 -3.67 -2.79
N ALA A 38 -9.90 -2.63 -3.31
CA ALA A 38 -10.93 -2.74 -4.34
C ALA A 38 -10.36 -3.36 -5.63
N ALA A 39 -9.18 -2.92 -6.08
CA ALA A 39 -8.49 -3.47 -7.23
C ALA A 39 -8.16 -4.95 -7.05
N SER A 40 -7.73 -5.36 -5.86
CA SER A 40 -7.41 -6.77 -5.53
C SER A 40 -8.63 -7.70 -5.59
N LYS A 41 -9.83 -7.15 -5.36
CA LYS A 41 -11.10 -7.88 -5.45
C LYS A 41 -11.66 -7.88 -6.87
N LYS A 42 -11.48 -6.78 -7.61
CA LYS A 42 -12.03 -6.58 -8.95
C LYS A 42 -11.20 -7.27 -10.04
N SER A 43 -9.87 -7.29 -9.90
CA SER A 43 -8.96 -7.82 -10.91
C SER A 43 -8.38 -9.18 -10.48
N PRO A 44 -8.78 -10.29 -11.12
CA PRO A 44 -8.19 -11.60 -10.86
C PRO A 44 -6.68 -11.61 -11.13
N ILE A 45 -6.24 -10.87 -12.15
CA ILE A 45 -4.83 -10.75 -12.52
C ILE A 45 -4.03 -10.09 -11.40
N PHE A 46 -4.54 -8.98 -10.86
CA PHE A 46 -3.87 -8.28 -9.76
C PHE A 46 -3.87 -9.13 -8.47
N SER A 47 -4.98 -9.82 -8.18
CA SER A 47 -5.08 -10.75 -7.04
C SER A 47 -4.08 -11.91 -7.13
N GLN A 48 -3.88 -12.44 -8.34
CA GLN A 48 -2.89 -13.49 -8.58
C GLN A 48 -1.47 -12.93 -8.44
N PHE A 49 -1.20 -11.76 -9.03
CA PHE A 49 0.11 -11.11 -8.99
C PHE A 49 0.59 -10.88 -7.54
N ILE A 50 -0.26 -10.38 -6.64
CA ILE A 50 0.14 -10.12 -5.25
C ILE A 50 0.40 -11.41 -4.44
N LYS A 51 -0.14 -12.55 -4.88
CA LYS A 51 0.02 -13.87 -4.21
C LYS A 51 1.06 -14.77 -4.86
N ASP A 52 1.51 -14.44 -6.07
CA ASP A 52 2.43 -15.26 -6.83
C ASP A 52 3.84 -15.22 -6.21
N LEU A 53 4.35 -16.37 -5.79
CA LEU A 53 5.69 -16.50 -5.20
C LEU A 53 6.78 -16.71 -6.26
N SER A 54 6.41 -17.00 -7.51
CA SER A 54 7.36 -17.21 -8.62
C SER A 54 7.95 -15.90 -9.15
N VAL A 55 7.26 -14.77 -8.93
CA VAL A 55 7.72 -13.44 -9.37
C VAL A 55 8.85 -12.96 -8.46
N PRO A 56 10.08 -12.72 -9.01
CA PRO A 56 11.20 -12.22 -8.23
C PRO A 56 10.89 -10.89 -7.54
N GLY A 57 11.38 -10.70 -6.32
CA GLY A 57 11.10 -9.50 -5.52
C GLY A 57 11.41 -8.18 -6.24
N LYS A 58 12.54 -8.10 -6.94
CA LYS A 58 12.91 -6.90 -7.72
C LYS A 58 11.92 -6.60 -8.86
N THR A 59 11.44 -7.63 -9.55
CA THR A 59 10.45 -7.48 -10.61
C THR A 59 9.11 -7.04 -10.05
N ARG A 60 8.72 -7.60 -8.89
CA ARG A 60 7.50 -7.23 -8.17
C ARG A 60 7.53 -5.77 -7.74
N GLN A 61 8.62 -5.32 -7.11
CA GLN A 61 8.81 -3.94 -6.67
C GLN A 61 8.69 -2.96 -7.84
N LYS A 62 9.38 -3.23 -8.96
CA LYS A 62 9.29 -2.38 -10.16
C LYS A 62 7.87 -2.30 -10.73
N ALA A 63 7.17 -3.43 -10.82
CA ALA A 63 5.81 -3.45 -11.33
C ALA A 63 4.86 -2.65 -10.43
N VAL A 64 4.97 -2.81 -9.11
CA VAL A 64 4.21 -2.05 -8.11
C VAL A 64 4.50 -0.55 -8.21
N GLU A 65 5.76 -0.16 -8.33
CA GLU A 65 6.18 1.24 -8.49
C GLU A 65 5.59 1.88 -9.75
N VAL A 66 5.61 1.17 -10.87
CA VAL A 66 5.01 1.64 -12.13
C VAL A 66 3.49 1.79 -12.00
N ILE A 67 2.80 0.74 -11.54
CA ILE A 67 1.33 0.75 -11.41
C ILE A 67 0.85 1.90 -10.52
N PHE A 68 1.49 2.09 -9.37
CA PHE A 68 1.07 3.14 -8.43
C PHE A 68 1.50 4.55 -8.85
N SER A 69 2.58 4.67 -9.63
CA SER A 69 2.93 5.95 -10.25
C SER A 69 1.92 6.34 -11.33
N GLU A 70 1.48 5.40 -12.16
CA GLU A 70 0.42 5.62 -13.15
C GLU A 70 -0.93 5.92 -12.50
N ALA A 71 -1.23 5.31 -11.35
CA ALA A 71 -2.42 5.59 -10.55
C ALA A 71 -2.36 6.94 -9.78
N GLY A 72 -1.23 7.66 -9.82
CA GLY A 72 -1.09 8.96 -9.17
C GLY A 72 -1.00 8.91 -7.64
N PHE A 73 -0.59 7.76 -7.08
CA PHE A 73 -0.54 7.56 -5.64
C PHE A 73 0.51 8.44 -4.97
N SER A 74 0.24 8.79 -3.71
CA SER A 74 1.14 9.58 -2.88
C SER A 74 2.48 8.88 -2.67
N ASN A 75 3.54 9.67 -2.46
CA ASN A 75 4.85 9.11 -2.15
C ASN A 75 4.86 8.30 -0.85
N VAL A 76 3.97 8.64 0.11
CA VAL A 76 3.83 7.88 1.35
C VAL A 76 3.31 6.47 1.05
N THR A 77 2.25 6.34 0.23
CA THR A 77 1.69 5.04 -0.14
C THR A 77 2.63 4.23 -1.02
N LYS A 78 3.31 4.87 -1.98
CA LYS A 78 4.30 4.18 -2.84
C LYS A 78 5.51 3.64 -2.07
N ASN A 79 5.94 4.33 -1.01
CA ASN A 79 7.04 3.84 -0.17
C ASN A 79 6.61 2.74 0.80
N PHE A 80 5.31 2.64 1.08
CA PHE A 80 4.76 1.64 1.99
C PHE A 80 4.55 0.27 1.33
N LEU A 81 4.18 0.25 0.05
CA LEU A 81 3.81 -0.95 -0.71
C LEU A 81 4.95 -1.48 -1.58
#